data_AF-A0A933HAL6-F1
#
_entry.id   AF-A0A933HAL6-F1
#
_cell.length_a   1.000
_cell.length_b   1.000
_cell.length_c   1.000
_cell.angle_alpha   90.00
_cell.angle_beta   90.00
_cell.angle_gamma   90.00
#
_symmetry.space_group_name_H-M   'P 1'
#
loop_
_entity.id
_entity.type
_entity.pdbx_description
1 polymer ?
#
loop_
_entity_poly.entity_id
_entity_poly.type
_entity_poly.pdbx_seq_one_letter_code
_entity_poly.pdbx_strand_id
1 'polypeptide(L)'
;MASYLKRLNSDLKSCAEAGIISSEQQQKTYGFIRLKREFRLSSVNWISIISGLFTAAGILLVISHNWDRIPALFKMAGFLLLLLAAGELSIRSDLRNVKSGEALAKVDVHRRGHLRIKKLVKIHR
;
A
#
# COMPACT_ATOMS: atom_id res chain seq x y z
N MET A 1 -7.35 7.48 -1.39
CA MET A 1 -7.70 6.97 -0.04
C MET A 1 -6.97 7.64 1.13
N ALA A 2 -5.75 8.19 0.96
CA ALA A 2 -5.08 9.01 1.98
C ALA A 2 -5.84 10.30 2.36
N SER A 3 -6.76 10.78 1.51
CA SER A 3 -7.57 11.98 1.75
C SER A 3 -8.52 11.84 2.93
N TYR A 4 -9.07 10.65 3.19
CA TYR A 4 -10.02 10.44 4.30
C TYR A 4 -9.34 10.56 5.67
N LEU A 5 -8.21 9.88 5.89
CA LEU A 5 -7.48 9.98 7.16
C LEU A 5 -6.95 11.39 7.40
N LYS A 6 -6.58 12.09 6.32
CA LYS A 6 -6.15 13.49 6.39
C LYS A 6 -7.29 14.41 6.82
N ARG A 7 -8.51 14.20 6.30
CA ARG A 7 -9.73 14.91 6.73
C ARG A 7 -10.12 14.54 8.16
N LEU A 8 -10.12 13.26 8.51
CA LEU A 8 -10.42 12.81 9.87
C LEU A 8 -9.46 13.43 10.90
N ASN A 9 -8.18 13.56 10.57
CA ASN A 9 -7.21 14.21 11.45
C ASN A 9 -7.44 15.73 11.56
N SER A 10 -7.84 16.41 10.48
CA SER A 10 -8.19 17.84 10.56
C SER A 10 -9.43 18.06 11.41
N ASP A 11 -10.46 17.23 11.24
CA ASP A 11 -11.72 17.37 11.97
C ASP A 11 -11.50 17.10 13.47
N LEU A 12 -10.73 16.06 13.80
CA LEU A 12 -10.32 15.77 15.18
C LEU A 12 -9.48 16.89 15.80
N LYS A 13 -8.62 17.57 15.03
CA LYS A 13 -7.89 18.75 15.51
C LYS A 13 -8.84 19.92 15.79
N SER A 14 -9.76 20.20 14.88
CA SER A 14 -10.74 21.26 15.07
C SER A 14 -11.64 21.01 16.29
N CYS A 15 -12.01 19.76 16.57
CA CYS A 15 -12.74 19.40 17.78
C CYS A 15 -11.91 19.57 19.07
N ALA A 16 -10.61 19.30 19.02
CA ALA A 16 -9.71 19.51 20.16
C ALA A 16 -9.47 21.00 20.42
N GLU A 17 -9.34 21.80 19.36
CA GLU A 17 -9.23 23.27 19.43
C GLU A 17 -10.52 23.92 19.94
N ALA A 18 -11.69 23.35 19.62
CA ALA A 18 -12.99 23.76 20.15
C ALA A 18 -13.25 23.29 21.60
N GLY A 19 -12.31 22.55 22.21
CA GLY A 19 -12.43 22.05 23.59
C GLY A 19 -13.45 20.93 23.79
N ILE A 20 -14.00 20.37 22.70
CA ILE A 20 -14.99 19.28 22.73
C ILE A 20 -14.32 17.97 23.18
N ILE A 21 -13.05 17.79 22.81
CA ILE A 21 -12.25 16.61 23.16
C ILE A 21 -10.87 17.02 23.67
N SER A 22 -10.29 16.20 24.56
CA SER A 22 -8.90 16.35 24.99
C SER A 22 -7.93 16.00 23.85
N SER A 23 -6.75 16.64 23.84
CA SER A 23 -5.65 16.32 22.91
C SER A 23 -5.17 14.86 23.04
N GLU A 24 -5.32 14.26 24.22
CA GLU A 24 -5.02 12.84 24.44
C GLU A 24 -6.09 11.92 23.82
N GLN A 25 -7.37 12.28 23.97
CA GLN A 25 -8.49 11.57 23.35
C GLN A 25 -8.43 11.64 21.82
N GLN A 26 -7.97 12.76 21.29
CA GLN A 26 -7.74 12.95 19.86
C GLN A 26 -6.74 11.93 19.30
N GLN A 27 -5.57 11.80 19.94
CA GLN A 27 -4.53 10.87 19.50
C GLN A 27 -4.96 9.41 19.64
N LYS A 28 -5.62 9.05 20.74
CA LYS A 28 -6.15 7.69 20.95
C LYS A 28 -7.19 7.33 19.90
N THR A 29 -8.14 8.23 19.61
CA THR A 29 -9.18 8.03 18.59
C THR A 29 -8.58 7.89 17.19
N TYR A 30 -7.64 8.76 16.83
CA TYR A 30 -6.97 8.70 15.53
C TYR A 30 -6.16 7.40 15.36
N GLY A 31 -5.42 6.99 16.40
CA GLY A 31 -4.65 5.74 16.42
C GLY A 31 -5.54 4.52 16.25
N PHE A 32 -6.64 4.44 17.00
CA PHE A 32 -7.58 3.33 16.95
C PHE A 32 -8.22 3.18 15.55
N ILE A 33 -8.69 4.29 14.96
CA ILE A 33 -9.33 4.25 13.63
C ILE A 33 -8.31 3.89 12.53
N ARG A 34 -7.08 4.38 12.65
CA ARG A 34 -5.99 4.03 11.74
C ARG A 34 -5.66 2.54 11.79
N LEU A 35 -5.42 2.00 12.98
CA LEU A 35 -5.12 0.57 13.20
C LEU A 35 -6.27 -0.33 12.72
N LYS A 36 -7.52 0.00 13.09
CA LYS A 36 -8.70 -0.75 12.66
C LYS A 36 -8.83 -0.80 11.14
N ARG A 37 -8.36 0.22 10.43
CA ARG A 37 -8.38 0.25 8.96
C ARG A 37 -7.18 -0.47 8.33
N GLU A 38 -5.99 -0.35 8.90
CA GLU A 38 -4.80 -1.07 8.42
C GLU A 38 -4.99 -2.60 8.52
N PHE A 39 -5.70 -3.09 9.55
CA PHE A 39 -6.00 -4.51 9.75
C PHE A 39 -7.34 -4.98 9.15
N ARG A 40 -8.10 -4.10 8.50
CA ARG A 40 -9.37 -4.50 7.87
C ARG A 40 -9.10 -5.12 6.49
N LEU A 41 -8.59 -6.35 6.51
CA LEU A 41 -8.71 -7.25 5.37
C LEU A 41 -10.21 -7.47 5.14
N SER A 42 -10.74 -6.85 4.09
CA SER A 42 -12.14 -7.05 3.69
C SER A 42 -12.38 -8.56 3.51
N SER A 43 -13.57 -9.06 3.85
CA SER A 43 -13.92 -10.46 3.61
C SER A 43 -13.68 -10.88 2.14
N VAL A 44 -13.81 -9.92 1.22
CA VAL A 44 -13.47 -10.07 -0.20
C VAL A 44 -12.00 -10.42 -0.42
N ASN A 45 -11.07 -9.82 0.33
CA ASN A 45 -9.65 -10.14 0.23
C ASN A 45 -9.39 -11.57 0.68
N TRP A 46 -10.00 -12.02 1.78
CA TRP A 46 -9.86 -13.41 2.24
C TRP A 46 -10.36 -14.40 1.20
N ILE A 47 -11.52 -14.15 0.61
CA ILE A 47 -12.08 -14.98 -0.46
C ILE A 47 -11.15 -15.01 -1.68
N SER A 48 -10.57 -13.86 -2.06
CA SER A 48 -9.63 -13.79 -3.19
C SER A 48 -8.34 -14.58 -2.93
N ILE A 49 -7.80 -14.54 -1.70
CA ILE A 49 -6.59 -15.25 -1.32
C ILE A 49 -6.85 -16.76 -1.35
N ILE A 50 -7.95 -17.22 -0.74
CA ILE A 50 -8.32 -18.63 -0.69
C ILE A 50 -8.62 -19.17 -2.09
N SER A 51 -9.39 -18.43 -2.88
CA SER A 51 -9.73 -18.81 -4.26
C SER A 51 -8.47 -18.88 -5.14
N GLY A 52 -7.56 -17.91 -5.02
CA GLY A 52 -6.29 -17.92 -5.72
C GLY A 52 -5.43 -19.12 -5.34
N LEU A 53 -5.34 -19.42 -4.04
CA LEU A 53 -4.58 -20.58 -3.55
C LEU A 53 -5.15 -21.89 -4.06
N PHE A 54 -6.47 -22.08 -4.02
CA PHE A 54 -7.13 -23.30 -4.47
C PHE A 54 -7.02 -23.49 -5.98
N THR A 55 -7.12 -22.40 -6.74
CA THR A 55 -6.94 -22.42 -8.20
C THR A 55 -5.51 -22.81 -8.57
N ALA A 56 -4.51 -22.20 -7.92
CA ALA A 56 -3.11 -22.54 -8.14
C ALA A 56 -2.80 -24.00 -7.78
N ALA A 57 -3.31 -24.46 -6.63
CA ALA A 57 -3.16 -25.85 -6.19
C ALA A 57 -3.81 -26.83 -7.19
N GLY A 58 -5.02 -26.54 -7.68
CA GLY A 58 -5.70 -27.38 -8.67
C GLY A 58 -4.92 -27.49 -9.97
N ILE A 59 -4.41 -26.38 -10.50
CA ILE A 59 -3.58 -26.37 -11.71
C ILE A 59 -2.32 -27.21 -11.51
N LEU A 60 -1.62 -27.01 -10.38
CA LEU A 60 -0.43 -27.79 -10.05
C LEU A 60 -0.73 -29.29 -9.94
N LEU A 61 -1.88 -29.66 -9.38
CA LEU A 61 -2.30 -31.05 -9.26
C LEU A 61 -2.52 -31.70 -10.62
N VAL A 62 -3.19 -31.00 -11.54
CA VAL A 62 -3.41 -31.48 -12.92
C VAL A 62 -2.08 -31.65 -13.65
N ILE A 63 -1.17 -30.68 -13.53
CA ILE A 63 0.16 -30.74 -14.13
C ILE A 63 0.97 -31.90 -13.54
N SER A 64 0.92 -32.10 -12.23
CA SER A 64 1.63 -33.17 -11.54
C SER A 64 1.12 -34.54 -11.95
N HIS A 65 -0.20 -34.72 -12.03
CA HIS A 65 -0.79 -35.99 -12.46
C HIS A 65 -0.43 -36.34 -13.92
N ASN A 66 -0.29 -35.34 -14.78
CA ASN A 66 0.05 -35.53 -16.18
C ASN A 66 1.55 -35.35 -16.48
N TRP A 67 2.40 -35.29 -15.45
CA TRP A 67 3.79 -34.88 -15.59
C TRP A 67 4.57 -35.71 -16.61
N ASP A 68 4.34 -37.02 -16.65
CA ASP A 68 5.03 -37.94 -17.56
C ASP A 68 4.53 -37.84 -19.01
N ARG A 69 3.31 -37.33 -19.21
CA ARG A 69 2.74 -37.10 -20.54
C ARG A 69 3.10 -35.75 -21.14
N ILE A 70 3.57 -34.80 -20.33
CA ILE A 70 3.94 -33.47 -20.79
C ILE A 70 5.33 -33.55 -21.45
N PRO A 71 5.48 -33.17 -22.73
CA PRO A 71 6.78 -33.14 -23.39
C PRO A 71 7.75 -32.20 -22.67
N ALA A 72 9.04 -32.55 -22.65
CA ALA A 72 10.08 -31.75 -22.00
C ALA A 72 10.08 -30.28 -22.46
N LEU A 73 9.76 -30.03 -23.74
CA LEU A 73 9.64 -28.68 -24.30
C LEU A 73 8.61 -27.81 -23.57
N PHE A 74 7.44 -28.37 -23.23
CA PHE A 74 6.40 -27.63 -22.49
C PHE A 74 6.80 -27.35 -21.05
N LYS A 75 7.53 -28.27 -20.41
CA LYS A 75 8.09 -28.05 -19.07
C LYS A 75 9.07 -26.87 -19.09
N MET A 76 9.99 -26.87 -20.05
CA MET A 76 10.98 -25.80 -20.22
C MET A 76 10.32 -24.46 -20.57
N ALA A 77 9.36 -24.46 -21.49
CA ALA A 77 8.60 -23.26 -21.83
C ALA A 77 7.84 -22.71 -20.62
N GLY A 78 7.22 -23.59 -19.81
CA GLY A 78 6.55 -23.21 -18.57
C GLY A 78 7.48 -22.53 -17.57
N PHE A 79 8.66 -23.10 -17.31
CA PHE A 79 9.65 -22.50 -16.41
C PHE A 79 10.20 -21.18 -16.95
N LEU A 80 10.46 -21.09 -18.26
CA LEU A 80 10.96 -19.87 -18.89
C LEU A 80 9.93 -18.74 -18.80
N LEU A 81 8.64 -19.05 -18.99
CA LEU A 81 7.55 -18.10 -18.88
C LEU A 81 7.38 -17.61 -17.43
N LEU A 82 7.58 -18.50 -16.45
CA LEU A 82 7.58 -18.17 -15.02
C LEU A 82 8.72 -17.21 -14.67
N LEU A 83 9.93 -17.47 -15.17
CA LEU A 83 11.10 -16.59 -14.99
C LEU A 83 10.89 -15.23 -15.64
N LEU A 84 10.33 -15.19 -16.85
CA LEU A 84 10.03 -13.95 -17.56
C LEU A 84 9.02 -13.10 -16.78
N ALA A 85 7.95 -13.73 -16.28
CA ALA A 85 6.95 -13.06 -15.46
C ALA A 85 7.55 -12.53 -14.15
N ALA A 86 8.39 -13.31 -13.47
CA ALA A 86 9.06 -12.89 -12.25
C ALA A 86 10.03 -11.71 -12.49
N GLY A 87 10.79 -11.75 -13.58
CA GLY A 87 11.70 -10.67 -13.98
C GLY A 87 10.96 -9.38 -14.28
N GLU A 88 9.91 -9.43 -15.11
CA GLU A 88 9.07 -8.27 -15.43
C GLU A 88 8.43 -7.67 -14.17
N LEU A 89 7.95 -8.53 -13.25
CA LEU A 89 7.36 -8.07 -12.00
C LEU A 89 8.41 -7.39 -11.09
N SER A 90 9.62 -7.91 -11.04
CA SER A 90 10.73 -7.33 -10.28
C SER A 90 11.09 -5.95 -10.80
N ILE A 91 11.27 -5.80 -12.12
CA ILE A 91 11.58 -4.51 -12.76
C ILE A 91 10.46 -3.51 -12.52
N ARG A 92 9.18 -3.92 -12.69
CA ARG A 92 8.03 -3.04 -12.42
C ARG A 92 7.94 -2.62 -10.97
N SER A 93 8.31 -3.49 -10.04
CA SER A 93 8.29 -3.20 -8.61
C SER A 93 9.33 -2.13 -8.25
N ASP A 94 10.52 -2.21 -8.85
CA ASP A 94 11.61 -1.26 -8.63
C ASP A 94 11.28 0.12 -9.21
N LEU A 95 10.81 0.16 -10.47
CA LEU A 95 10.36 1.41 -11.11
C LEU A 95 9.24 2.10 -10.31
N ARG A 96 8.33 1.31 -9.71
CA ARG A 96 7.28 1.85 -8.84
C ARG A 96 7.86 2.47 -7.56
N ASN A 97 8.85 1.83 -6.96
CA ASN A 97 9.50 2.33 -5.74
C ASN A 97 10.27 3.62 -6.00
N VAL A 98 11.03 3.69 -7.10
CA VAL A 98 11.76 4.91 -7.52
C VAL A 98 10.80 6.09 -7.72
N LYS A 99 9.74 5.88 -8.50
CA LYS A 99 8.74 6.93 -8.76
C LYS A 99 8.01 7.41 -7.50
N SER A 100 7.76 6.50 -6.56
CA SER A 100 7.20 6.83 -5.25
C SER A 100 8.19 7.67 -4.42
N GLY A 101 9.47 7.32 -4.43
CA GLY A 101 10.54 8.07 -3.76
C GLY A 101 10.69 9.50 -4.28
N GLU A 102 10.69 9.70 -5.60
CA GLU A 102 10.77 11.03 -6.22
C GLU A 102 9.55 11.91 -5.86
N ALA A 103 8.35 11.32 -5.87
CA ALA A 103 7.13 12.03 -5.49
C ALA A 103 7.17 12.48 -4.02
N LEU A 104 7.69 11.65 -3.12
CA LEU A 104 7.86 12.00 -1.71
C LEU A 104 8.90 13.10 -1.52
N ALA A 105 10.04 13.04 -2.22
CA ALA A 105 11.07 14.07 -2.18
C ALA A 105 10.54 15.43 -2.63
N LYS A 106 9.78 15.47 -3.73
CA LYS A 106 9.21 16.72 -4.27
C LYS A 106 8.18 17.35 -3.33
N VAL A 107 7.34 16.52 -2.69
CA VAL A 107 6.37 16.98 -1.67
C VAL A 107 7.09 17.55 -0.45
N ASP A 108 8.20 16.96 -0.03
CA ASP A 108 8.95 17.39 1.15
C ASP A 108 9.71 18.70 0.92
N VAL A 109 10.30 18.89 -0.26
CA VAL A 109 10.90 20.16 -0.69
C VAL A 109 9.86 21.28 -0.70
N HIS A 110 8.68 21.03 -1.28
CA HIS A 110 7.60 22.01 -1.33
C HIS A 110 7.09 22.38 0.07
N ARG A 111 6.95 21.38 0.97
CA ARG A 111 6.54 21.60 2.36
C ARG A 111 7.57 22.42 3.15
N ARG A 112 8.87 22.15 2.97
CA ARG A 112 9.95 22.91 3.61
C ARG A 112 10.00 24.37 3.15
N GLY A 113 9.79 24.64 1.86
CA GLY A 113 9.70 26.00 1.34
C GLY A 113 8.54 26.78 1.98
N HIS A 114 7.37 26.16 2.08
CA HIS A 114 6.19 26.80 2.67
C HIS A 114 6.34 27.10 4.17
N LEU A 115 7.09 26.28 4.91
CA LEU A 115 7.40 26.50 6.33
C LEU A 115 8.41 27.63 6.54
N ARG A 116 9.39 27.79 5.64
CA ARG A 116 10.35 28.91 5.70
C ARG A 116 9.66 30.25 5.48
N ILE A 117 8.75 30.33 4.50
CA ILE A 117 7.97 31.55 4.23
C ILE A 117 7.11 31.93 5.44
N LYS A 118 6.40 30.96 6.04
CA LYS A 118 5.63 31.21 7.27
C LYS A 118 6.50 31.66 8.44
N LYS A 119 7.70 31.11 8.59
CA LYS A 119 8.63 31.50 9.66
C LYS A 119 9.15 32.93 9.45
N LEU A 120 9.43 33.33 8.21
CA LEU A 120 9.85 34.70 7.88
C LEU A 120 8.73 35.72 8.12
N VAL A 121 7.49 35.43 7.71
CA VAL A 121 6.33 36.29 7.97
C VAL A 121 6.06 36.47 9.47
N LYS A 122 6.34 35.45 10.29
CA LYS A 122 6.14 35.50 11.75
C LYS A 122 7.21 36.30 12.49
N ILE A 123 8.40 36.53 11.90
CA ILE A 123 9.48 37.30 12.52
C ILE A 123 9.36 38.81 12.21
N HIS A 124 8.61 39.17 11.18
CA HIS A 124 8.38 40.56 10.76
C HIS A 124 7.07 41.18 11.28
N ARG A 125 6.41 40.52 12.23
CA ARG A 125 5.16 40.98 12.86
C ARG A 125 5.31 40.91 14.36
#